data_AF-A0A7S0QDF2-F1
#
_entry.id   AF-A0A7S0QDF2-F1
#
_cell.length_a   1.000
_cell.length_b   1.000
_cell.length_c   1.000
_cell.angle_alpha   90.00
_cell.angle_beta   90.00
_cell.angle_gamma   90.00
#
_symmetry.space_group_name_H-M   'P 1'
#
loop_
_entity.id
_entity.type
_entity.pdbx_description
1 polymer ?
#
loop_
_entity_poly.entity_id
_entity_poly.type
_entity_poly.pdbx_seq_one_letter_code
_entity_poly.pdbx_strand_id
1 'polypeptide(L)'
;MVRFSKLPFRHVVRSWGADLVFTPMIMANSFTASAKARDVEFTTNPYDRPLVVQFAARSDKEFGDAAELVVGAADGVDLNCGCPQKWAMQEGVGAALLKRPELVRAMVRQAAERSRLPVSVKIRIAADIRETVELVRVAEQVGAAWVTVHGRTADARPSDPVDFDKVRIVKEAARIPVVANGGVHRP
;
A
#
# COMPACT_ATOMS: atom_id res chain seq x y z
N MET A 1 7.13 5.59 -3.21
CA MET A 1 7.34 6.22 -4.54
C MET A 1 8.37 5.41 -5.30
N VAL A 2 8.05 4.88 -6.49
CA VAL A 2 8.98 4.01 -7.26
C VAL A 2 10.27 4.78 -7.59
N ARG A 3 11.44 4.15 -7.42
CA ARG A 3 12.81 4.71 -7.54
C ARG A 3 13.22 5.76 -6.51
N PHE A 4 12.29 6.54 -5.95
CA PHE A 4 12.63 7.62 -5.00
C PHE A 4 12.80 7.12 -3.56
N SER A 5 11.81 6.41 -3.01
CA SER A 5 11.77 6.10 -1.56
C SER A 5 12.66 4.91 -1.15
N LYS A 6 13.85 4.78 -1.76
CA LYS A 6 14.91 3.86 -1.33
C LYS A 6 15.55 4.34 -0.02
N LEU A 7 16.33 3.47 0.63
CA LEU A 7 16.91 3.69 1.96
C LEU A 7 17.56 5.08 2.14
N PRO A 8 18.41 5.60 1.23
CA PRO A 8 19.00 6.93 1.41
C PRO A 8 17.95 8.05 1.53
N PHE A 9 16.92 8.03 0.69
CA PHE A 9 15.84 9.03 0.75
C PHE A 9 15.02 8.89 2.03
N ARG A 10 14.71 7.65 2.44
CA ARG A 10 13.98 7.39 3.70
C ARG A 10 14.75 7.91 4.91
N HIS A 11 16.07 7.74 4.93
CA HIS A 11 16.93 8.29 5.97
C HIS A 11 16.84 9.82 6.03
N VAL A 12 16.93 10.50 4.88
CA VAL A 12 16.82 11.96 4.83
C VAL A 12 15.46 12.43 5.34
N VAL A 13 14.34 11.88 4.87
CA VAL A 13 13.03 12.39 5.33
C VAL A 13 12.78 12.12 6.82
N ARG A 14 13.35 11.04 7.38
CA ARG A 14 13.31 10.79 8.83
C ARG A 14 14.09 11.84 9.62
N SER A 15 15.26 12.27 9.15
CA SER A 15 16.02 13.33 9.84
C SER A 15 15.31 14.69 9.83
N TRP A 16 14.28 14.83 8.99
CA TRP A 16 13.37 15.97 8.94
C TRP A 16 12.04 15.74 9.66
N GLY A 17 11.91 14.66 10.44
CA GLY A 17 10.76 14.41 11.31
C GLY A 17 9.64 13.56 10.71
N ALA A 18 9.89 12.79 9.64
CA ALA A 18 8.89 11.82 9.17
C ALA A 18 8.70 10.67 10.17
N ASP A 19 7.48 10.54 10.71
CA ASP A 19 7.13 9.50 11.70
C ASP A 19 7.14 8.08 11.12
N LEU A 20 6.69 7.93 9.87
CA LEU A 20 6.54 6.66 9.17
C LEU A 20 6.99 6.80 7.72
N VAL A 21 7.70 5.80 7.21
CA VAL A 21 8.16 5.77 5.81
C VAL A 21 7.83 4.45 5.14
N PHE A 22 7.69 4.51 3.82
CA PHE A 22 7.37 3.38 2.98
C PHE A 22 8.49 3.11 1.98
N THR A 23 8.72 1.85 1.65
CA THR A 23 9.60 1.46 0.53
C THR A 23 9.06 1.97 -0.82
N PRO A 24 9.81 1.84 -1.92
CA PRO A 24 9.20 1.80 -3.24
C PRO A 24 8.14 0.69 -3.31
N MET A 25 7.25 0.74 -4.30
CA MET A 25 6.37 -0.40 -4.60
C MET A 25 7.24 -1.53 -5.15
N ILE A 26 7.26 -2.68 -4.47
CA ILE A 26 8.05 -3.86 -4.84
C ILE A 26 7.11 -4.91 -5.45
N MET A 27 7.52 -5.54 -6.55
CA MET A 27 6.76 -6.64 -7.14
C MET A 27 6.94 -7.92 -6.31
N ALA A 28 5.87 -8.41 -5.69
CA ALA A 28 5.92 -9.55 -4.76
C ALA A 28 6.44 -10.83 -5.42
N ASN A 29 6.03 -11.11 -6.67
CA ASN A 29 6.48 -12.29 -7.42
C ASN A 29 8.01 -12.30 -7.67
N SER A 30 8.60 -11.15 -8.02
CA SER A 30 10.05 -11.02 -8.22
C SER A 30 10.79 -11.15 -6.89
N PHE A 31 10.22 -10.54 -5.84
CA PHE A 31 10.78 -10.53 -4.49
C PHE A 31 10.86 -11.93 -3.86
N THR A 32 9.83 -12.76 -4.08
CA THR A 32 9.78 -14.13 -3.56
C THR A 32 10.60 -15.10 -4.39
N ALA A 33 10.72 -14.86 -5.71
CA ALA A 33 11.41 -15.77 -6.62
C ALA A 33 12.94 -15.78 -6.48
N SER A 34 13.57 -14.68 -6.04
CA SER A 34 15.03 -14.59 -6.01
C SER A 34 15.55 -13.70 -4.88
N ALA A 35 16.48 -14.23 -4.07
CA ALA A 35 17.21 -13.44 -3.08
C ALA A 35 17.94 -12.25 -3.72
N LYS A 36 18.56 -12.45 -4.89
CA LYS A 36 19.26 -11.39 -5.63
C LYS A 36 18.29 -10.27 -6.05
N ALA A 37 17.10 -10.62 -6.54
CA ALA A 37 16.09 -9.62 -6.90
C ALA A 37 15.61 -8.84 -5.66
N ARG A 38 15.39 -9.56 -4.55
CA ARG A 38 15.05 -8.97 -3.25
C ARG A 38 16.12 -7.99 -2.76
N ASP A 39 17.40 -8.33 -2.83
CA ASP A 39 18.50 -7.47 -2.36
C ASP A 39 18.63 -6.17 -3.18
N VAL A 40 18.24 -6.21 -4.46
CA VAL A 40 18.23 -5.03 -5.34
C VAL A 40 17.07 -4.07 -5.03
N GLU A 41 15.90 -4.63 -4.70
CA GLU A 41 14.67 -3.86 -4.48
C GLU A 41 14.51 -3.39 -3.03
N PHE A 42 14.98 -4.18 -2.06
CA PHE A 42 14.81 -3.93 -0.64
C PHE A 42 16.14 -3.88 0.09
N THR A 43 16.40 -2.72 0.69
CA THR A 43 17.51 -2.48 1.62
C THR A 43 16.97 -1.71 2.81
N THR A 44 17.47 -2.02 3.99
CA THR A 44 17.13 -1.36 5.26
C THR A 44 18.35 -1.36 6.20
N ASN A 45 18.23 -0.67 7.34
CA ASN A 45 19.22 -0.70 8.42
C ASN A 45 18.51 -0.52 9.79
N PRO A 46 19.22 -0.66 10.93
CA PRO A 46 18.59 -0.55 12.26
C PRO A 46 17.93 0.81 12.57
N TYR A 47 18.33 1.88 11.87
CA TYR A 47 17.81 3.24 12.06
C TYR A 47 16.63 3.56 11.13
N ASP A 48 16.30 2.67 10.19
CA ASP A 48 15.19 2.84 9.27
C ASP A 48 13.90 2.23 9.81
N ARG A 49 13.50 2.61 11.03
CA ARG A 49 12.25 2.18 11.68
C ARG A 49 11.49 3.38 12.27
N PRO A 50 10.14 3.41 12.25
CA PRO A 50 9.25 2.36 11.75
C PRO A 50 9.13 2.34 10.21
N LEU A 51 9.27 1.17 9.58
CA LEU A 51 9.27 0.99 8.12
C LEU A 51 8.13 0.09 7.64
N VAL A 52 7.42 0.53 6.61
CA VAL A 52 6.39 -0.26 5.92
C VAL A 52 6.87 -0.67 4.53
N VAL A 53 6.85 -1.98 4.25
CA VAL A 53 7.22 -2.50 2.93
C VAL A 53 5.97 -2.62 2.07
N GLN A 54 5.93 -1.87 0.98
CA GLN A 54 4.80 -1.88 0.05
C GLN A 54 5.02 -2.89 -1.09
N PHE A 55 4.08 -3.80 -1.26
CA PHE A 55 4.07 -4.81 -2.31
C PHE A 55 2.96 -4.59 -3.33
N ALA A 56 3.25 -4.90 -4.59
CA ALA A 56 2.27 -5.19 -5.63
C ALA A 56 2.21 -6.71 -5.83
N ALA A 57 1.03 -7.30 -5.64
CA ALA A 57 0.82 -8.75 -5.66
C ALA A 57 -0.49 -9.10 -6.41
N ARG A 58 -0.52 -10.29 -7.01
CA ARG A 58 -1.66 -10.76 -7.84
C ARG A 58 -2.50 -11.82 -7.15
N SER A 59 -1.96 -12.47 -6.12
CA SER A 59 -2.67 -13.43 -5.28
C SER A 59 -2.35 -13.23 -3.80
N ASP A 60 -3.20 -13.83 -2.97
CA ASP A 60 -3.00 -13.97 -1.53
C ASP A 60 -1.70 -14.71 -1.20
N LYS A 61 -1.39 -15.79 -1.92
CA LYS A 61 -0.12 -16.50 -1.77
C LYS A 61 1.09 -15.58 -2.03
N GLU A 62 1.09 -14.84 -3.14
CA GLU A 62 2.20 -13.93 -3.48
C GLU A 62 2.41 -12.88 -2.38
N PHE A 63 1.34 -12.25 -1.90
CA PHE A 63 1.45 -11.22 -0.88
C PHE A 63 1.86 -11.80 0.48
N GLY A 64 1.30 -12.94 0.87
CA GLY A 64 1.65 -13.63 2.11
C GLY A 64 3.11 -14.09 2.16
N ASP A 65 3.59 -14.72 1.08
CA ASP A 65 4.99 -15.15 0.96
C ASP A 65 5.94 -13.94 1.04
N ALA A 66 5.61 -12.84 0.34
CA ALA A 66 6.44 -11.63 0.36
C ALA A 66 6.45 -10.94 1.73
N ALA A 67 5.31 -10.92 2.43
CA ALA A 67 5.20 -10.34 3.77
C ALA A 67 6.02 -11.12 4.81
N GLU A 68 6.06 -12.44 4.73
CA GLU A 68 6.87 -13.29 5.63
C GLU A 68 8.37 -13.01 5.47
N LEU A 69 8.83 -12.76 4.25
CA LEU A 69 10.25 -12.52 3.94
C LEU A 69 10.81 -11.19 4.48
N VAL A 70 9.95 -10.29 4.95
CA VAL A 70 10.36 -9.01 5.56
C VAL A 70 10.17 -8.96 7.07
N VAL A 71 9.73 -10.07 7.69
CA VAL A 71 9.64 -10.19 9.15
C VAL A 71 11.01 -9.95 9.77
N GLY A 72 11.06 -9.11 10.82
CA GLY A 72 12.29 -8.66 11.48
C GLY A 72 12.96 -7.46 10.79
N ALA A 73 12.76 -7.27 9.49
CA ALA A 73 13.33 -6.15 8.73
C ALA A 73 12.36 -4.96 8.55
N ALA A 74 11.07 -5.16 8.80
CA ALA A 74 10.00 -4.17 8.70
C ALA A 74 9.14 -4.12 9.96
N ASP A 75 8.33 -3.05 10.07
CA ASP A 75 7.35 -2.83 11.14
C ASP A 75 5.90 -2.95 10.62
N GLY A 76 5.72 -3.09 9.32
CA GLY A 76 4.45 -3.32 8.66
C GLY A 76 4.61 -3.67 7.19
N VAL A 77 3.53 -4.17 6.58
CA VAL A 77 3.46 -4.40 5.12
C VAL A 77 2.24 -3.71 4.54
N ASP A 78 2.35 -3.23 3.30
CA ASP A 78 1.27 -2.53 2.61
C ASP A 78 0.97 -3.17 1.25
N LEU A 79 -0.31 -3.40 0.97
CA LEU A 79 -0.77 -3.81 -0.36
C LEU A 79 -1.06 -2.60 -1.23
N ASN A 80 -0.38 -2.51 -2.38
CA ASN A 80 -0.67 -1.49 -3.37
C ASN A 80 -1.90 -1.87 -4.20
N CYS A 81 -3.02 -1.21 -3.94
CA CYS A 81 -4.26 -1.28 -4.70
C CYS A 81 -4.54 0.03 -5.46
N GLY A 82 -3.53 0.89 -5.68
CA GLY A 82 -3.73 2.26 -6.13
C GLY A 82 -2.87 2.70 -7.32
N CYS A 83 -1.91 1.88 -7.78
CA CYS A 83 -1.07 2.21 -8.93
C CYS A 83 -1.89 2.21 -10.23
N PRO A 84 -2.04 3.34 -10.94
CA PRO A 84 -2.85 3.43 -12.15
C PRO A 84 -2.04 3.14 -13.44
N GLN A 85 -0.78 2.70 -13.31
CA GLN A 85 0.08 2.47 -14.47
C GLN A 85 -0.51 1.33 -15.32
N LYS A 86 -0.63 1.57 -16.64
CA LYS A 86 -1.27 0.62 -17.56
C LYS A 86 -0.68 -0.79 -17.46
N TRP A 87 0.65 -0.90 -17.43
CA TRP A 87 1.35 -2.18 -17.28
C TRP A 87 0.99 -2.88 -15.97
N ALA A 88 0.89 -2.14 -14.86
CA ALA A 88 0.58 -2.70 -13.55
C ALA A 88 -0.86 -3.24 -13.51
N MET A 89 -1.81 -2.49 -14.10
CA MET A 89 -3.20 -2.92 -14.19
C MET A 89 -3.37 -4.13 -15.13
N GLN A 90 -2.61 -4.20 -16.23
CA GLN A 90 -2.60 -5.36 -17.14
C GLN A 90 -2.06 -6.62 -16.46
N GLU A 91 -1.07 -6.49 -15.57
CA GLU A 91 -0.57 -7.58 -14.72
C GLU A 91 -1.52 -7.95 -13.58
N GLY A 92 -2.66 -7.25 -13.42
CA GLY A 92 -3.63 -7.53 -12.36
C GLY A 92 -3.22 -7.02 -10.98
N VAL A 93 -2.28 -6.08 -10.89
CA VAL A 93 -1.86 -5.43 -9.63
C VAL A 93 -2.28 -3.96 -9.59
N GLY A 94 -2.05 -3.29 -8.45
CA GLY A 94 -2.33 -1.86 -8.33
C GLY A 94 -3.83 -1.56 -8.43
N ALA A 95 -4.21 -0.56 -9.22
CA ALA A 95 -5.60 -0.12 -9.34
C ALA A 95 -6.53 -1.17 -9.95
N ALA A 96 -6.02 -2.23 -10.59
CA ALA A 96 -6.84 -3.38 -11.02
C ALA A 96 -7.52 -4.09 -9.84
N LEU A 97 -6.94 -4.01 -8.64
CA LEU A 97 -7.49 -4.62 -7.42
C LEU A 97 -8.69 -3.86 -6.86
N LEU A 98 -8.93 -2.60 -7.26
CA LEU A 98 -10.06 -1.79 -6.78
C LEU A 98 -11.43 -2.43 -7.08
N LYS A 99 -11.51 -3.22 -8.15
CA LYS A 99 -12.73 -3.95 -8.55
C LYS A 99 -12.76 -5.39 -8.05
N ARG A 100 -11.87 -5.78 -7.13
CA ARG A 100 -11.73 -7.16 -6.64
C ARG A 100 -11.67 -7.20 -5.10
N PRO A 101 -12.71 -6.73 -4.39
CA PRO A 101 -12.70 -6.65 -2.93
C PRO A 101 -12.43 -7.99 -2.24
N GLU A 102 -13.02 -9.09 -2.73
CA GLU A 102 -12.78 -10.43 -2.15
C GLU A 102 -11.34 -10.94 -2.36
N LEU A 103 -10.68 -10.54 -3.45
CA LEU A 103 -9.26 -10.87 -3.64
C LEU A 103 -8.40 -10.07 -2.65
N VAL A 104 -8.69 -8.79 -2.46
CA VAL A 104 -8.01 -7.94 -1.47
C VAL A 104 -8.24 -8.49 -0.05
N ARG A 105 -9.46 -8.96 0.25
CA ARG A 105 -9.78 -9.67 1.49
C ARG A 105 -8.84 -10.85 1.74
N ALA A 106 -8.74 -11.75 0.76
CA ALA A 106 -7.90 -12.94 0.86
C ALA A 106 -6.43 -12.56 1.03
N MET A 107 -5.95 -11.58 0.26
CA MET A 107 -4.58 -11.07 0.34
C MET A 107 -4.23 -10.50 1.73
N VAL A 108 -5.05 -9.59 2.25
CA VAL A 108 -4.80 -8.97 3.57
C VAL A 108 -4.79 -10.03 4.67
N ARG A 109 -5.78 -10.93 4.66
CA ARG A 109 -5.85 -12.04 5.64
C ARG A 109 -4.58 -12.89 5.61
N GLN A 110 -4.18 -13.34 4.41
CA GLN A 110 -3.03 -14.22 4.24
C GLN A 110 -1.73 -13.55 4.70
N ALA A 111 -1.52 -12.27 4.36
CA ALA A 111 -0.35 -11.53 4.79
C ALA A 111 -0.29 -11.32 6.31
N ALA A 112 -1.43 -11.03 6.93
CA ALA A 112 -1.53 -10.88 8.39
C ALA A 112 -1.21 -12.20 9.10
N GLU A 113 -1.76 -13.31 8.64
CA GLU A 113 -1.53 -14.65 9.20
C GLU A 113 -0.07 -15.10 9.05
N ARG A 114 0.53 -14.88 7.86
CA ARG A 114 1.90 -15.33 7.55
C ARG A 114 2.98 -14.51 8.26
N SER A 115 2.83 -13.18 8.29
CA SER A 115 3.88 -12.29 8.81
C SER A 115 3.67 -11.88 10.27
N ARG A 116 2.42 -11.91 10.76
CA ARG A 116 2.00 -11.29 12.03
C ARG A 116 2.33 -9.79 12.15
N LEU A 117 2.72 -9.15 11.04
CA LEU A 117 2.94 -7.71 10.97
C LEU A 117 1.61 -6.99 10.75
N PRO A 118 1.48 -5.73 11.19
CA PRO A 118 0.40 -4.86 10.74
C PRO A 118 0.35 -4.80 9.21
N VAL A 119 -0.81 -5.09 8.63
CA VAL A 119 -1.05 -5.03 7.20
C VAL A 119 -1.88 -3.80 6.87
N SER A 120 -1.44 -2.97 5.95
CA SER A 120 -2.21 -1.85 5.42
C SER A 120 -2.55 -2.02 3.95
N VAL A 121 -3.49 -1.20 3.47
CA VAL A 121 -3.84 -1.14 2.06
C VAL A 121 -3.76 0.31 1.58
N LYS A 122 -3.10 0.55 0.45
CA LYS A 122 -3.12 1.85 -0.23
C LYS A 122 -4.02 1.80 -1.46
N ILE A 123 -5.09 2.59 -1.45
CA ILE A 123 -6.09 2.65 -2.52
C ILE A 123 -6.13 4.03 -3.20
N ARG A 124 -6.84 4.07 -4.32
CA ARG A 124 -7.43 5.28 -4.91
C ARG A 124 -8.94 5.23 -4.72
N ILE A 125 -9.60 6.38 -4.70
CA ILE A 125 -11.07 6.42 -4.71
C ILE A 125 -11.61 5.87 -6.04
N ALA A 126 -12.78 5.25 -5.99
CA ALA A 126 -13.55 4.89 -7.18
C ALA A 126 -14.47 6.04 -7.62
N ALA A 127 -15.01 5.94 -8.84
CA ALA A 127 -15.99 6.89 -9.34
C ALA A 127 -17.24 6.88 -8.45
N ASP A 128 -17.79 5.69 -8.19
CA ASP A 128 -18.80 5.47 -7.15
C ASP A 128 -18.11 5.29 -5.79
N ILE A 129 -18.38 6.21 -4.87
CA ILE A 129 -17.80 6.19 -3.54
C ILE A 129 -18.18 4.94 -2.73
N ARG A 130 -19.34 4.33 -3.03
CA ARG A 130 -19.81 3.12 -2.34
C ARG A 130 -18.85 1.94 -2.54
N GLU A 131 -18.27 1.80 -3.74
CA GLU A 131 -17.27 0.77 -4.03
C GLU A 131 -15.99 0.97 -3.20
N THR A 132 -15.59 2.24 -2.98
CA THR A 132 -14.43 2.55 -2.14
C THR A 132 -14.70 2.16 -0.69
N VAL A 133 -15.89 2.50 -0.18
CA VAL A 133 -16.31 2.16 1.18
C VAL A 133 -16.42 0.64 1.37
N GLU A 134 -16.95 -0.07 0.38
CA GLU A 134 -17.01 -1.54 0.39
C GLU A 134 -15.62 -2.15 0.49
N LEU A 135 -14.68 -1.73 -0.36
CA LEU A 135 -13.31 -2.23 -0.34
C LEU A 135 -12.63 -2.00 1.02
N VAL A 136 -12.83 -0.82 1.62
CA VAL A 136 -12.29 -0.49 2.94
C VAL A 136 -12.89 -1.39 4.03
N ARG A 137 -14.21 -1.58 4.02
CA ARG A 137 -14.89 -2.46 4.99
C ARG A 137 -14.42 -3.90 4.88
N VAL A 138 -14.23 -4.40 3.66
CA VAL A 138 -13.76 -5.76 3.43
C VAL A 138 -12.32 -5.95 3.93
N ALA A 139 -11.43 -4.99 3.67
CA ALA A 139 -10.07 -5.02 4.21
C ALA A 139 -10.04 -4.91 5.75
N GLU A 140 -10.88 -4.04 6.32
CA GLU A 140 -11.04 -3.88 7.77
C GLU A 140 -11.50 -5.19 8.44
N GLN A 141 -12.48 -5.88 7.86
CA GLN A 141 -13.03 -7.15 8.41
C GLN A 141 -11.99 -8.27 8.56
N VAL A 142 -10.89 -8.21 7.82
CA VAL A 142 -9.80 -9.20 7.88
C VAL A 142 -8.54 -8.66 8.55
N GLY A 143 -8.66 -7.56 9.29
CA GLY A 143 -7.59 -7.06 10.16
C GLY A 143 -6.60 -6.12 9.50
N ALA A 144 -6.97 -5.43 8.41
CA ALA A 144 -6.17 -4.31 7.94
C ALA A 144 -5.99 -3.28 9.07
N ALA A 145 -4.73 -2.93 9.38
CA ALA A 145 -4.38 -2.04 10.47
C ALA A 145 -4.69 -0.56 10.15
N TRP A 146 -4.57 -0.16 8.88
CA TRP A 146 -5.02 1.14 8.38
C TRP A 146 -5.23 1.10 6.86
N VAL A 147 -5.88 2.13 6.32
CA VAL A 147 -5.98 2.37 4.88
C VAL A 147 -5.41 3.73 4.51
N THR A 148 -4.63 3.79 3.43
CA THR A 148 -4.19 5.05 2.82
C THR A 148 -5.02 5.33 1.57
N VAL A 149 -5.71 6.47 1.52
CA VAL A 149 -6.65 6.80 0.44
C VAL A 149 -6.12 7.97 -0.36
N HIS A 150 -5.75 7.71 -1.62
CA HIS A 150 -5.51 8.80 -2.57
C HIS A 150 -6.86 9.29 -3.12
N GLY A 151 -7.22 10.53 -2.84
CA GLY A 151 -8.49 11.17 -3.27
C GLY A 151 -8.60 11.47 -4.77
N ARG A 152 -7.94 10.69 -5.63
CA ARG A 152 -8.12 10.74 -7.08
C ARG A 152 -8.49 9.35 -7.59
N THR A 153 -9.31 9.30 -8.63
CA THR A 153 -9.60 8.05 -9.34
C THR A 153 -8.37 7.52 -10.08
N ALA A 154 -8.40 6.28 -10.56
CA ALA A 154 -7.29 5.67 -11.28
C ALA A 154 -7.01 6.35 -12.64
N ASP A 155 -8.06 6.85 -13.28
CA ASP A 155 -8.05 7.55 -14.58
C ASP A 155 -7.77 9.06 -14.45
N ALA A 156 -7.85 9.63 -13.24
CA ALA A 156 -7.55 11.03 -13.01
C ALA A 156 -6.08 11.38 -13.32
N ARG A 157 -5.88 12.53 -13.94
CA ARG A 157 -4.57 13.11 -14.24
C ARG A 157 -3.92 13.63 -12.95
N PRO A 158 -2.58 13.75 -12.91
CA PRO A 158 -1.88 14.35 -11.76
C PRO A 158 -2.33 15.78 -11.44
N SER A 159 -2.76 16.54 -12.45
CA SER A 159 -3.24 17.92 -12.35
C SER A 159 -4.67 18.04 -11.83
N ASP A 160 -5.45 16.95 -11.87
CA ASP A 160 -6.84 17.00 -11.41
C ASP A 160 -6.86 17.20 -9.88
N PRO A 161 -7.87 17.88 -9.32
CA PRO A 161 -7.95 18.12 -7.89
C PRO A 161 -8.07 16.81 -7.10
N VAL A 162 -7.66 16.86 -5.83
CA VAL A 162 -7.89 15.75 -4.89
C VAL A 162 -9.24 15.96 -4.22
N ASP A 163 -10.09 14.94 -4.29
CA ASP A 163 -11.43 14.94 -3.71
C ASP A 163 -11.36 14.52 -2.24
N PHE A 164 -11.10 15.51 -1.37
CA PHE A 164 -11.05 15.29 0.08
C PHE A 164 -12.43 15.01 0.69
N ASP A 165 -13.53 15.41 0.04
CA ASP A 165 -14.88 15.09 0.50
C ASP A 165 -15.15 13.58 0.40
N LYS A 166 -14.73 12.94 -0.69
CA LYS A 166 -14.76 11.48 -0.80
C LYS A 166 -13.84 10.80 0.22
N VAL A 167 -12.66 11.36 0.49
CA VAL A 167 -11.78 10.83 1.56
C VAL A 167 -12.44 10.95 2.93
N ARG A 168 -13.15 12.05 3.21
CA ARG A 168 -13.92 12.25 4.44
C ARG A 168 -15.04 11.20 4.57
N ILE A 169 -15.80 10.93 3.51
CA ILE A 169 -16.82 9.87 3.51
C ILE A 169 -16.20 8.51 3.87
N VAL A 170 -15.02 8.18 3.31
CA VAL A 170 -14.31 6.94 3.67
C VAL A 170 -13.90 6.96 5.15
N LYS A 171 -13.39 8.09 5.65
CA LYS A 171 -12.99 8.23 7.06
C LYS A 171 -14.17 8.07 8.02
N GLU A 172 -15.35 8.58 7.68
CA GLU A 172 -16.57 8.45 8.48
C GLU A 172 -17.10 7.01 8.49
N ALA A 173 -16.89 6.26 7.39
CA ALA A 173 -17.35 4.89 7.26
C ALA A 173 -16.41 3.83 7.86
N ALA A 174 -15.11 4.12 7.97
CA ALA A 174 -14.08 3.19 8.44
C ALA A 174 -13.88 3.27 9.96
N ARG A 175 -13.64 2.12 10.61
CA ARG A 175 -13.29 2.08 12.04
C ARG A 175 -11.79 2.07 12.29
N ILE A 176 -11.01 1.72 11.26
CA ILE A 176 -9.55 1.78 11.26
C ILE A 176 -9.06 3.19 10.88
N PRO A 177 -7.80 3.55 11.20
CA PRO A 177 -7.20 4.80 10.74
C PRO A 177 -7.26 4.94 9.22
N VAL A 178 -7.54 6.17 8.75
CA VAL A 178 -7.53 6.55 7.33
C VAL A 178 -6.49 7.63 7.13
N VAL A 179 -5.50 7.36 6.28
CA VAL A 179 -4.45 8.32 5.90
C VAL A 179 -4.84 8.96 4.58
N ALA A 180 -5.14 10.26 4.59
CA ALA A 180 -5.42 11.02 3.38
C ALA A 180 -4.14 11.20 2.54
N ASN A 181 -4.26 11.08 1.22
CA ASN A 181 -3.12 11.19 0.31
C ASN A 181 -3.47 11.98 -0.96
N GLY A 182 -2.49 12.75 -1.45
CA GLY A 182 -2.54 13.51 -2.71
C GLY A 182 -2.56 15.02 -2.48
N GLY A 183 -1.91 15.77 -3.37
CA GLY A 183 -2.03 17.24 -3.43
C GLY A 183 -1.43 18.03 -2.26
N VAL A 184 -0.64 17.38 -1.40
CA VAL A 184 0.04 18.04 -0.28
C VAL A 184 1.34 18.65 -0.77
N HIS A 185 1.43 19.98 -0.71
CA HIS A 185 2.61 20.75 -1.12
C HIS A 185 3.13 21.68 -0.02
N ARG A 186 2.35 21.87 1.06
CA ARG A 186 2.61 22.74 2.21
C ARG A 186 1.92 22.16 3.45
N PRO A 187 2.34 22.51 4.68
CA PRO A 187 1.65 22.18 5.92
C PRO A 187 0.20 22.68 5.95
#